data_AF-A0A921GLU9-F1
#
_entry.id   AF-A0A921GLU9-F1
#
_cell.length_a   1.000
_cell.length_b   1.000
_cell.length_c   1.000
_cell.angle_alpha   90.00
_cell.angle_beta   90.00
_cell.angle_gamma   90.00
#
_symmetry.space_group_name_H-M   'P 1'
#
loop_
_entity.id
_entity.type
_entity.pdbx_description
1 polymer ?
#
loop_
_entity_poly.entity_id
_entity_poly.type
_entity_poly.pdbx_seq_one_letter_code
_entity_poly.pdbx_strand_id
1 'polypeptide(L)'
;HGFDEIRTDRLLFRYGSLLTDVLALIDEDPSLATPLEHAPRYLRAEVVYAARAEGARHLADVLERRTRLDYETRDRGVAAADEVAALLAPELGWDEAAVRAEVDAYRGYIEARLAGEATASDAEAASRIAAAAEVPARG
;
A
#
# COMPACT_ATOMS: atom_id res chain seq x y z
N HIS A 1 18.70 -8.74 14.61
CA HIS A 1 17.90 -8.76 13.36
C HIS A 1 18.70 -8.81 12.05
N GLY A 2 20.01 -8.51 12.02
CA GLY A 2 20.86 -8.80 10.84
C GLY A 2 20.59 -7.94 9.59
N PHE A 3 19.98 -6.77 9.77
CA PHE A 3 19.68 -5.84 8.67
C PHE A 3 20.93 -5.13 8.18
N ASP A 4 20.98 -4.85 6.87
CA ASP A 4 21.99 -3.96 6.31
C ASP A 4 21.76 -2.49 6.75
N GLU A 5 22.75 -1.64 6.48
CA GLU A 5 22.74 -0.22 6.85
C GLU A 5 21.56 0.52 6.20
N ILE A 6 21.29 0.26 4.91
CA ILE A 6 20.21 0.91 4.16
C ILE A 6 18.85 0.62 4.79
N ARG A 7 18.58 -0.63 5.17
CA ARG A 7 17.34 -1.04 5.83
C ARG A 7 17.25 -0.44 7.22
N THR A 8 18.36 -0.44 7.97
CA THR A 8 18.42 0.14 9.31
C THR A 8 18.10 1.63 9.28
N ASP A 9 18.73 2.39 8.39
CA ASP A 9 18.49 3.82 8.21
C ASP A 9 17.05 4.11 7.78
N ARG A 10 16.50 3.31 6.85
CA ARG A 10 15.10 3.45 6.42
C ARG A 10 14.13 3.25 7.59
N LEU A 11 14.33 2.17 8.34
CA LEU A 11 13.47 1.83 9.48
C LEU A 11 13.57 2.92 10.57
N LEU A 12 14.77 3.41 10.86
CA LEU A 12 14.99 4.50 11.82
C LEU A 12 14.38 5.82 11.33
N PHE A 13 14.56 6.18 10.07
CA PHE A 13 13.97 7.39 9.48
C PHE A 13 12.44 7.35 9.54
N ARG A 14 11.86 6.18 9.30
CA ARG A 14 10.41 5.98 9.23
C ARG A 14 9.75 5.93 10.61
N TYR A 15 10.29 5.13 11.52
CA TYR A 15 9.66 4.85 12.81
C TYR A 15 10.26 5.66 13.96
N GLY A 16 11.47 6.20 13.79
CA GLY A 16 12.16 6.94 14.84
C GLY A 16 12.24 6.12 16.12
N SER A 17 11.75 6.69 17.23
CA SER A 17 11.70 6.00 18.52
C SER A 17 10.76 4.79 18.56
N LEU A 18 9.79 4.70 17.65
CA LEU A 18 8.85 3.57 17.57
C LEU A 18 9.46 2.33 16.90
N LEU A 19 10.70 2.43 16.40
CA LEU A 19 11.38 1.29 15.79
C LEU A 19 11.50 0.10 16.74
N THR A 20 11.68 0.35 18.04
CA THR A 20 11.75 -0.72 19.05
C THR A 20 10.50 -1.58 19.08
N ASP A 21 9.34 -0.99 18.81
CA ASP A 21 8.06 -1.71 18.83
C ASP A 21 7.92 -2.61 17.59
N VAL A 22 8.41 -2.14 16.44
CA VAL A 22 8.51 -2.96 15.22
C VAL A 22 9.50 -4.12 15.41
N LEU A 23 10.64 -3.87 16.06
CA LEU A 23 11.62 -4.91 16.35
C LEU A 23 11.10 -5.94 17.36
N ALA A 24 10.30 -5.50 18.34
CA ALA A 24 9.67 -6.40 19.30
C ALA A 24 8.73 -7.41 18.60
N LEU A 25 8.00 -7.00 17.56
CA LEU A 25 7.20 -7.94 16.74
C LEU A 25 8.08 -9.02 16.10
N ILE A 26 9.29 -8.67 15.68
CA ILE A 26 10.24 -9.61 15.08
C ILE A 26 10.84 -10.54 16.14
N ASP A 27 11.03 -10.05 17.36
CA ASP A 27 11.47 -10.88 18.48
C ASP A 27 10.38 -11.89 18.88
N GLU A 28 9.10 -11.51 18.79
CA GLU A 28 7.95 -12.41 18.99
C GLU A 28 7.81 -13.44 17.86
N ASP A 29 7.89 -13.00 16.61
CA ASP A 29 7.85 -13.85 15.41
C ASP A 29 9.00 -13.49 14.44
N PRO A 30 10.09 -14.29 14.44
CA PRO A 30 11.23 -14.06 13.56
C PRO A 30 10.89 -14.08 12.06
N SER A 31 9.77 -14.68 11.65
CA SER A 31 9.33 -14.66 10.25
C SER A 31 8.92 -13.25 9.79
N LEU A 32 8.60 -12.34 10.72
CA LEU A 32 8.26 -10.96 10.42
C LEU A 32 9.47 -10.12 9.99
N ALA A 33 10.71 -10.60 10.19
CA ALA A 33 11.92 -10.01 9.64
C ALA A 33 12.08 -10.25 8.13
N THR A 34 11.24 -11.10 7.53
CA THR A 34 11.26 -11.38 6.09
C THR A 34 10.69 -10.19 5.32
N PRO A 35 11.34 -9.73 4.23
CA PRO A 35 10.75 -8.76 3.32
C PRO A 35 9.52 -9.30 2.60
N LEU A 36 8.58 -8.43 2.25
CA LEU A 36 7.47 -8.79 1.39
C LEU A 36 7.98 -9.24 0.02
N GLU A 37 7.37 -10.27 -0.56
CA GLU A 37 7.83 -10.92 -1.80
C GLU A 37 7.84 -9.93 -2.97
N HIS A 38 6.74 -9.18 -3.12
CA HIS A 38 6.56 -8.21 -4.20
C HIS A 38 6.91 -6.78 -3.78
N ALA A 39 7.39 -6.59 -2.55
CA ALA A 39 7.72 -5.29 -1.99
C ALA A 39 8.93 -5.40 -1.03
N PRO A 40 10.11 -5.87 -1.49
CA PRO A 40 11.24 -6.28 -0.63
C PRO A 40 11.89 -5.14 0.15
N ARG A 41 11.48 -3.89 -0.14
CA ARG A 41 11.82 -2.74 0.68
C ARG A 41 11.16 -2.81 2.05
N TYR A 42 9.96 -3.36 2.14
CA TYR A 42 9.13 -3.45 3.36
C TYR A 42 9.24 -4.83 4.00
N LEU A 43 9.25 -4.87 5.33
CA LEU A 43 9.20 -6.08 6.13
C LEU A 43 7.75 -6.44 6.45
N ARG A 44 7.49 -7.74 6.63
CA ARG A 44 6.21 -8.24 7.14
C ARG A 44 5.84 -7.63 8.50
N ALA A 45 6.84 -7.37 9.36
CA ALA A 45 6.66 -6.68 10.63
C ALA A 45 5.99 -5.30 10.47
N GLU A 46 6.28 -4.57 9.40
CA GLU A 46 5.69 -3.24 9.17
C GLU A 46 4.18 -3.33 8.87
N VAL A 47 3.74 -4.43 8.24
CA VAL A 47 2.31 -4.70 7.98
C VAL A 47 1.58 -4.99 9.28
N VAL A 48 2.13 -5.87 10.11
CA VAL A 48 1.56 -6.22 11.42
C VAL A 48 1.52 -5.00 12.34
N TYR A 49 2.60 -4.22 12.35
CA TYR A 49 2.66 -2.97 13.11
C TYR A 49 1.59 -1.97 12.67
N ALA A 50 1.33 -1.86 11.37
CA ALA A 50 0.28 -0.99 10.85
C ALA A 50 -1.11 -1.34 11.39
N ALA A 51 -1.42 -2.64 11.52
CA ALA A 51 -2.68 -3.11 12.10
C ALA A 51 -2.75 -2.88 13.62
N ARG A 52 -1.70 -3.25 14.35
CA ARG A 52 -1.69 -3.22 15.83
C ARG A 52 -1.58 -1.81 16.40
N ALA A 53 -0.79 -0.94 15.78
CA ALA A 53 -0.37 0.33 16.37
C ALA A 53 -0.77 1.56 15.54
N GLU A 54 -0.89 1.44 14.22
CA GLU A 54 -1.20 2.58 13.34
C GLU A 54 -2.66 2.66 12.89
N GLY A 55 -3.50 1.76 13.41
CA GLY A 55 -4.95 1.74 13.19
C GLY A 55 -5.38 1.33 11.78
N ALA A 56 -4.57 0.57 11.05
CA ALA A 56 -4.98 0.00 9.77
C ALA A 56 -6.14 -0.99 9.97
N ARG A 57 -7.22 -0.83 9.21
CA ARG A 57 -8.43 -1.68 9.32
C ARG A 57 -8.83 -2.32 8.00
N HIS A 58 -8.25 -1.87 6.89
CA HIS A 58 -8.46 -2.38 5.54
C HIS A 58 -7.14 -2.65 4.83
N LEU A 59 -7.16 -3.50 3.82
CA LEU A 59 -5.99 -3.82 3.01
C LEU A 59 -5.42 -2.56 2.34
N ALA A 60 -6.30 -1.70 1.84
CA ALA A 60 -5.94 -0.43 1.20
C ALA A 60 -5.18 0.53 2.13
N ASP A 61 -5.46 0.53 3.45
CA ASP A 61 -4.75 1.39 4.40
C ASP A 61 -3.25 1.11 4.38
N VAL A 62 -2.87 -0.18 4.27
CA VAL A 62 -1.48 -0.62 4.25
C VAL A 62 -0.84 -0.38 2.89
N LEU A 63 -1.50 -0.80 1.80
CA LEU A 63 -0.93 -0.74 0.45
C LEU A 63 -0.77 0.70 -0.07
N GLU A 64 -1.69 1.60 0.23
CA GLU A 64 -1.66 2.98 -0.26
C GLU A 64 -0.94 3.93 0.70
N ARG A 65 -1.26 3.87 2.00
CA ARG A 65 -0.86 4.93 2.94
C ARG A 65 0.36 4.57 3.77
N ARG A 66 0.64 3.28 3.98
CA ARG A 66 1.76 2.84 4.82
C ARG A 66 2.95 2.35 4.01
N THR A 67 2.73 1.67 2.89
CA THR A 67 3.83 1.15 2.06
C THR A 67 4.03 1.96 0.77
N ARG A 68 3.12 2.90 0.44
CA ARG A 68 3.18 3.70 -0.80
C ARG A 68 3.39 2.86 -2.07
N LEU A 69 2.98 1.59 -2.05
CA LEU A 69 3.22 0.65 -3.15
C LEU A 69 2.39 1.03 -4.37
N ASP A 70 1.25 1.69 -4.15
CA ASP A 70 0.44 2.35 -5.15
C ASP A 70 1.23 3.37 -6.00
N TYR A 71 2.32 3.95 -5.48
CA TYR A 71 3.18 4.86 -6.23
C TYR A 71 4.49 4.22 -6.68
N GLU A 72 5.06 3.33 -5.87
CA GLU A 72 6.40 2.78 -6.06
C GLU A 72 6.44 1.55 -6.99
N THR A 73 5.30 0.95 -7.31
CA THR A 73 5.22 -0.26 -8.15
C THR A 73 4.28 -0.10 -9.34
N ARG A 74 4.64 -0.71 -10.48
CA ARG A 74 3.90 -0.59 -11.75
C ARG A 74 2.50 -1.19 -11.66
N ASP A 75 2.35 -2.24 -10.87
CA ASP A 75 1.08 -2.93 -10.58
C ASP A 75 0.35 -2.33 -9.37
N ARG A 76 0.82 -1.19 -8.85
CA ARG A 76 0.20 -0.46 -7.74
C ARG A 76 0.05 -1.31 -6.46
N GLY A 77 0.89 -2.32 -6.25
CA GLY A 77 0.84 -3.20 -5.07
C GLY A 77 -0.12 -4.39 -5.17
N VAL A 78 -0.74 -4.62 -6.34
CA VAL A 78 -1.67 -5.75 -6.55
C VAL A 78 -1.00 -7.11 -6.30
N ALA A 79 0.27 -7.29 -6.69
CA ALA A 79 0.98 -8.54 -6.46
C ALA A 79 1.24 -8.81 -4.97
N ALA A 80 1.37 -7.76 -4.14
CA ALA A 80 1.56 -7.90 -2.69
C ALA A 80 0.23 -8.08 -1.93
N ALA A 81 -0.92 -7.88 -2.57
CA ALA A 81 -2.23 -7.82 -1.91
C ALA A 81 -2.56 -9.08 -1.12
N ASP A 82 -2.33 -10.27 -1.69
CA ASP A 82 -2.64 -11.55 -1.03
C ASP A 82 -1.75 -11.77 0.20
N GLU A 83 -0.44 -11.49 0.09
CA GLU A 83 0.51 -11.63 1.20
C GLU A 83 0.16 -10.66 2.33
N VAL A 84 -0.12 -9.40 2.02
CA VAL A 84 -0.47 -8.38 3.01
C VAL A 84 -1.80 -8.72 3.69
N ALA A 85 -2.80 -9.17 2.94
CA ALA A 85 -4.08 -9.59 3.51
C ALA A 85 -3.93 -10.80 4.44
N ALA A 86 -3.07 -11.77 4.09
CA ALA A 86 -2.78 -12.92 4.95
C ALA A 86 -2.12 -12.52 6.28
N LEU A 87 -1.27 -11.49 6.28
CA LEU A 87 -0.65 -10.94 7.50
C LEU A 87 -1.65 -10.15 8.34
N LEU A 88 -2.57 -9.42 7.70
CA LEU A 88 -3.60 -8.63 8.38
C LEU A 88 -4.71 -9.50 8.98
N ALA A 89 -5.03 -10.63 8.36
CA ALA A 89 -6.15 -11.46 8.74
C ALA A 89 -6.17 -11.87 10.23
N PRO A 90 -5.08 -12.43 10.80
CA PRO A 90 -5.06 -12.78 12.23
C PRO A 90 -5.14 -11.54 13.13
N GLU A 91 -4.58 -10.41 12.71
CA GLU A 91 -4.54 -9.16 13.49
C GLU A 91 -5.91 -8.47 13.56
N LEU A 92 -6.71 -8.61 12.50
CA LEU A 92 -8.02 -7.98 12.37
C LEU A 92 -9.19 -8.94 12.62
N GLY A 93 -8.90 -10.23 12.81
CA GLY A 93 -9.90 -11.28 13.00
C GLY A 93 -10.68 -11.59 11.72
N TRP A 94 -10.06 -11.48 10.56
CA TRP A 94 -10.69 -11.78 9.28
C TRP A 94 -10.73 -13.28 9.03
N ASP A 95 -11.87 -13.75 8.55
CA ASP A 95 -11.98 -15.08 7.94
C ASP A 95 -11.57 -15.02 6.46
N GLU A 96 -11.54 -16.19 5.80
CA GLU A 96 -11.17 -16.26 4.39
C GLU A 96 -12.11 -15.47 3.47
N ALA A 97 -13.38 -15.30 3.85
CA ALA A 97 -14.34 -14.55 3.04
C ALA A 97 -14.05 -13.05 3.11
N ALA A 98 -13.72 -12.53 4.30
CA ALA A 98 -13.28 -11.16 4.49
C ALA A 98 -11.95 -10.90 3.77
N VAL A 99 -10.98 -11.82 3.84
CA VAL A 99 -9.71 -11.72 3.09
C VAL A 99 -9.97 -11.60 1.59
N ARG A 100 -10.79 -12.50 1.02
CA ARG A 100 -11.14 -12.44 -0.40
C ARG A 100 -11.83 -11.13 -0.76
N ALA A 101 -12.78 -10.67 0.05
CA ALA A 101 -13.51 -9.43 -0.20
C ALA A 101 -12.59 -8.19 -0.22
N GLU A 102 -11.65 -8.11 0.72
CA GLU A 102 -10.67 -7.01 0.78
C GLU A 102 -9.72 -7.02 -0.43
N VAL A 103 -9.22 -8.20 -0.81
CA VAL A 103 -8.34 -8.36 -1.98
C VAL A 103 -9.09 -8.01 -3.27
N ASP A 104 -10.30 -8.53 -3.47
CA ASP A 104 -11.12 -8.27 -4.66
C ASP A 104 -11.50 -6.79 -4.77
N ALA A 105 -11.87 -6.17 -3.65
CA ALA A 105 -12.16 -4.74 -3.59
C ALA A 105 -10.93 -3.90 -3.99
N TYR A 106 -9.75 -4.25 -3.48
CA TYR A 106 -8.51 -3.55 -3.81
C TYR A 106 -8.15 -3.70 -5.30
N ARG A 107 -8.23 -4.93 -5.85
CA ARG A 107 -7.99 -5.19 -7.27
C ARG A 107 -8.93 -4.41 -8.17
N GLY A 108 -10.23 -4.40 -7.84
CA GLY A 108 -11.24 -3.65 -8.59
C GLY A 108 -11.01 -2.14 -8.53
N TYR A 109 -10.57 -1.60 -7.38
CA TYR A 109 -10.20 -0.19 -7.25
C TYR A 109 -9.03 0.18 -8.18
N ILE A 110 -7.96 -0.62 -8.20
CA ILE A 110 -6.80 -0.39 -9.07
C ILE A 110 -7.18 -0.51 -10.55
N GLU A 111 -7.99 -1.49 -10.92
CA GLU A 111 -8.47 -1.65 -12.30
C GLU A 111 -9.28 -0.43 -12.75
N ALA A 112 -10.24 0.04 -11.94
CA ALA A 112 -11.04 1.22 -12.25
C ALA A 112 -10.17 2.48 -12.39
N ARG A 113 -9.15 2.63 -11.53
CA ARG A 113 -8.19 3.73 -11.58
C ARG A 113 -7.36 3.71 -12.86
N LEU A 114 -6.82 2.56 -13.25
CA LEU A 114 -6.03 2.42 -14.48
C LEU A 114 -6.88 2.63 -15.74
N ALA A 115 -8.12 2.14 -15.76
CA ALA A 115 -9.06 2.40 -16.84
C ALA A 115 -9.40 3.90 -16.97
N GLY A 116 -9.57 4.59 -15.83
CA GLY A 116 -9.75 6.03 -15.78
C GLY A 116 -8.55 6.82 -16.32
N GLU A 117 -7.33 6.43 -15.95
CA GLU A 117 -6.08 7.03 -16.46
C GLU A 117 -5.92 6.82 -17.98
N ALA A 118 -6.27 5.63 -18.48
CA ALA A 118 -6.21 5.34 -19.92
C ALA A 118 -7.26 6.13 -20.72
N THR A 119 -8.45 6.33 -20.16
CA THR A 119 -9.53 7.10 -20.79
C THR A 119 -9.17 8.59 -20.79
N ALA A 120 -8.67 9.12 -19.68
CA ALA A 120 -8.18 10.50 -19.56
C ALA A 120 -6.80 10.73 -20.22
N SER A 121 -6.56 10.12 -21.38
CA SER A 121 -5.35 10.35 -22.16
C SER A 121 -5.23 11.82 -22.59
N ASP A 122 -4.00 12.29 -22.84
CA ASP A 122 -3.73 13.64 -23.38
C ASP A 122 -4.59 13.94 -24.61
N ALA A 123 -4.96 12.92 -25.40
CA ALA A 123 -5.81 13.08 -26.57
C ALA A 123 -7.28 13.42 -26.21
N GLU A 124 -7.84 12.79 -25.18
CA GLU A 124 -9.18 13.14 -24.70
C GLU A 124 -9.18 14.45 -23.89
N ALA A 125 -8.15 14.70 -23.08
CA ALA A 125 -8.00 15.97 -22.37
C ALA A 125 -7.86 17.14 -23.36
N ALA A 126 -7.03 17.00 -24.39
CA ALA A 126 -6.90 17.98 -25.47
C ALA A 126 -8.21 18.12 -26.27
N SER A 127 -8.92 17.03 -26.54
CA SER A 127 -10.21 17.07 -27.24
C SER A 127 -11.29 17.78 -26.42
N ARG A 128 -11.34 17.57 -25.10
CA ARG A 128 -12.28 18.26 -24.20
C ARG A 128 -11.95 19.74 -24.03
N ILE A 129 -10.67 20.11 -24.00
CA ILE A 129 -10.23 21.52 -24.00
C ILE A 129 -10.57 22.19 -25.34
N ALA A 130 -10.34 21.51 -26.47
CA ALA A 130 -10.64 22.03 -27.80
C ALA A 130 -12.15 22.14 -28.08
N ALA A 131 -12.98 21.30 -27.45
CA ALA A 131 -14.43 21.30 -27.59
C ALA A 131 -15.15 22.23 -26.60
N ALA A 132 -14.44 22.80 -25.61
CA ALA A 132 -15.02 23.75 -24.67
C ALA A 132 -15.10 25.14 -25.32
N ALA A 133 -16.31 25.73 -25.37
CA ALA A 133 -16.49 27.11 -25.80
C ALA A 133 -15.74 28.08 -24.86
N GLU A 134 -15.06 29.08 -25.44
CA GLU A 134 -14.30 30.10 -24.69
C GLU A 134 -15.14 30.71 -23.57
N VAL A 135 -14.59 30.72 -22.35
CA VAL A 135 -15.16 31.46 -21.22
C VAL A 135 -15.07 32.94 -21.56
N PRO A 136 -16.19 33.70 -21.61
CA PRO A 136 -16.12 35.11 -21.92
C PRO A 136 -15.31 35.81 -20.83
N ALA A 137 -14.33 36.62 -21.26
CA ALA A 137 -13.49 37.42 -20.37
C ALA A 137 -14.39 38.27 -19.47
N ARG A 138 -14.17 38.18 -18.15
CA ARG A 138 -14.86 39.01 -17.17
C ARG A 138 -14.44 40.47 -17.40
N GLY A 139 -15.41 41.30 -17.79
CA GLY A 139 -15.32 42.76 -17.74
C GLY A 139 -15.49 43.30 -16.33
#